data_AF-A0A554V7L3-F1
#
_entry.id   AF-A0A554V7L3-F1
#
_cell.length_a   1.000
_cell.length_b   1.000
_cell.length_c   1.000
_cell.angle_alpha   90.00
_cell.angle_beta   90.00
_cell.angle_gamma   90.00
#
_symmetry.space_group_name_H-M   'P 1'
#
loop_
_entity.id
_entity.type
_entity.pdbx_description
1 polymer ?
#
loop_
_entity_poly.entity_id
_entity_poly.type
_entity_poly.pdbx_seq_one_letter_code
_entity_poly.pdbx_strand_id
1 'polypeptide(L)'
;MPIDAAFLATADPETLMFTGIRVEEPLSLVSASFLDNEFGGGDVNRFASLARSRDHVSSLDAVTAQDRMASARYREIMRPIGLGDELRAALVTGDQCWGYLCLHRADGSLGFTSSETALIRRLGPLIAEGLRHAVLMGDGPKIPRPPAGVVVLDDALDLVATTPEGDELLSLVAGDGSARLPLPGVVFAIAAALKESERRDGAALAPRARVRGRSGHWLEIHASRLHGVEPRIAVVITPAERPSAIRIMLSAYGLSSREQEIATRVLRGESTREISDNLHISVHTVQDHLKKIFDKIGVRSRRDLVAHLLGNSG
;
A
#
# COMPACT_ATOMS: atom_id res chain seq x y z
N MET A 1 1.06 22.83 13.87
CA MET A 1 1.11 23.21 12.44
C MET A 1 -0.31 23.26 11.94
N PRO A 2 -0.80 24.39 11.42
CA PRO A 2 -2.15 24.49 10.88
C PRO A 2 -2.24 23.75 9.54
N ILE A 3 -3.34 23.02 9.36
CA ILE A 3 -3.74 22.29 8.15
C ILE A 3 -5.24 22.51 7.95
N ASP A 4 -5.70 22.46 6.70
CA ASP A 4 -7.10 22.67 6.33
C ASP A 4 -7.79 21.36 5.90
N ALA A 5 -7.01 20.37 5.45
CA ALA A 5 -7.48 19.01 5.19
C ALA A 5 -6.32 18.01 5.25
N ALA A 6 -6.62 16.77 5.61
CA ALA A 6 -5.67 15.66 5.58
C ALA A 6 -6.17 14.45 4.77
N PHE A 7 -5.20 13.73 4.22
CA PHE A 7 -5.36 12.40 3.66
C PHE A 7 -4.31 11.47 4.26
N LEU A 8 -4.72 10.28 4.65
CA LEU A 8 -3.88 9.20 5.17
C LEU A 8 -4.24 7.92 4.42
N ALA A 9 -3.23 7.21 3.92
CA ALA A 9 -3.42 5.88 3.37
C ALA A 9 -2.43 4.88 3.97
N THR A 10 -2.84 3.63 4.13
CA THR A 10 -1.91 2.52 4.40
C THR A 10 -1.38 1.97 3.08
N ALA A 11 -0.19 1.38 3.10
CA ALA A 11 0.46 0.87 1.90
C ALA A 11 0.71 -0.64 1.98
N ASP A 12 0.65 -1.32 0.83
CA ASP A 12 1.30 -2.61 0.64
C ASP A 12 2.81 -2.34 0.51
N PRO A 13 3.67 -2.83 1.42
CA PRO A 13 5.09 -2.48 1.44
C PRO A 13 5.87 -3.02 0.22
N GLU A 14 5.33 -3.99 -0.52
CA GLU A 14 5.99 -4.55 -1.70
C GLU A 14 5.55 -3.82 -2.97
N THR A 15 4.26 -3.54 -3.12
CA THR A 15 3.71 -2.96 -4.35
C THR A 15 3.51 -1.45 -4.29
N LEU A 16 3.61 -0.87 -3.09
CA LEU A 16 3.36 0.54 -2.78
C LEU A 16 1.93 1.00 -3.05
N MET A 17 1.01 0.08 -3.34
CA MET A 17 -0.41 0.34 -3.54
C MET A 17 -1.11 0.71 -2.24
N PHE A 18 -2.17 1.50 -2.34
CA PHE A 18 -3.00 1.84 -1.18
C PHE A 18 -3.77 0.61 -0.71
N THR A 19 -3.82 0.38 0.60
CA THR A 19 -4.53 -0.75 1.23
C THR A 19 -5.68 -0.31 2.13
N GLY A 20 -5.81 0.99 2.38
CA GLY A 20 -6.89 1.62 3.12
C GLY A 20 -6.73 3.13 3.05
N ILE A 21 -7.84 3.86 3.01
CA ILE A 21 -7.84 5.32 2.80
C ILE A 21 -8.70 6.02 3.84
N ARG A 22 -8.14 7.09 4.41
CA ARG A 22 -8.88 8.04 5.22
C ARG A 22 -8.65 9.45 4.67
N VAL A 23 -9.75 10.14 4.44
CA VAL A 23 -9.75 11.45 3.82
C VAL A 23 -10.69 12.40 4.57
N GLU A 24 -10.28 13.64 4.74
CA GLU A 24 -11.09 14.72 5.30
C GLU A 24 -11.79 15.53 4.21
N GLU A 25 -12.85 16.26 4.55
CA GLU A 25 -13.43 17.24 3.61
C GLU A 25 -12.45 18.41 3.39
N PRO A 26 -12.39 19.03 2.20
CA PRO A 26 -13.20 18.75 1.00
C PRO A 26 -12.59 17.68 0.06
N LEU A 27 -11.52 17.00 0.45
CA LEU A 27 -10.80 16.04 -0.41
C LEU A 27 -11.67 14.85 -0.82
N SER A 28 -12.68 14.50 -0.02
CA SER A 28 -13.64 13.42 -0.34
C SER A 28 -14.38 13.63 -1.66
N LEU A 29 -14.54 14.90 -2.08
CA LEU A 29 -15.23 15.30 -3.31
C LEU A 29 -14.43 14.98 -4.58
N VAL A 30 -13.11 14.79 -4.44
CA VAL A 30 -12.17 14.65 -5.55
C VAL A 30 -11.31 13.38 -5.46
N SER A 31 -11.67 12.42 -4.59
CA SER A 31 -10.89 11.21 -4.35
C SER A 31 -10.58 10.43 -5.63
N ALA A 32 -11.54 10.32 -6.56
CA ALA A 32 -11.34 9.60 -7.82
C ALA A 32 -10.25 10.27 -8.69
N SER A 33 -10.35 11.59 -8.88
CA SER A 33 -9.35 12.37 -9.63
C SER A 33 -7.98 12.33 -8.97
N PHE A 34 -7.91 12.31 -7.63
CA PHE A 34 -6.65 12.21 -6.91
C PHE A 34 -5.98 10.85 -7.12
N LEU A 35 -6.75 9.75 -7.06
CA LEU A 35 -6.25 8.40 -7.33
C LEU A 35 -5.78 8.25 -8.78
N ASP A 36 -6.54 8.79 -9.74
CA ASP A 36 -6.15 8.81 -11.14
C ASP A 36 -4.87 9.66 -11.36
N ASN A 37 -4.72 10.81 -10.71
CA ASN A 37 -3.47 11.57 -10.76
C ASN A 37 -2.28 10.80 -10.15
N GLU A 38 -2.47 10.16 -8.99
CA GLU A 38 -1.40 9.47 -8.28
C GLU A 38 -0.88 8.24 -9.04
N PHE A 39 -1.80 7.42 -9.57
CA PHE A 39 -1.45 6.15 -10.23
C PHE A 39 -1.44 6.24 -11.75
N GLY A 40 -2.23 7.13 -12.35
CA GLY A 40 -2.38 7.33 -13.80
C GLY A 40 -1.53 8.46 -14.40
N GLY A 41 -1.39 9.61 -13.74
CA GLY A 41 -0.88 10.87 -14.36
C GLY A 41 0.52 11.31 -13.92
N GLY A 42 1.38 11.77 -14.83
CA GLY A 42 2.73 12.25 -14.48
C GLY A 42 2.67 13.56 -13.69
N ASP A 43 3.05 13.54 -12.41
CA ASP A 43 3.08 14.73 -11.54
C ASP A 43 4.25 14.65 -10.56
N VAL A 44 4.53 15.76 -9.87
CA VAL A 44 5.56 15.83 -8.83
C VAL A 44 5.10 15.21 -7.51
N ASN A 45 6.06 14.80 -6.68
CA ASN A 45 5.82 14.23 -5.36
C ASN A 45 4.84 13.03 -5.36
N ARG A 46 4.86 12.18 -6.40
CA ARG A 46 4.17 10.88 -6.33
C ARG A 46 4.67 10.09 -5.11
N PHE A 47 3.75 9.45 -4.40
CA PHE A 47 4.05 8.72 -3.18
C PHE A 47 5.05 7.59 -3.40
N ALA A 48 4.90 6.84 -4.51
CA ALA A 48 5.84 5.79 -4.86
C ALA A 48 7.26 6.34 -5.11
N SER A 49 7.38 7.56 -5.65
CA SER A 49 8.67 8.23 -5.85
C SER A 49 9.27 8.68 -4.51
N LEU A 50 8.46 9.27 -3.63
CA LEU A 50 8.90 9.68 -2.29
C LEU A 50 9.36 8.47 -1.45
N ALA A 51 8.62 7.37 -1.48
CA ALA A 51 8.95 6.13 -0.77
C ALA A 51 10.30 5.55 -1.20
N ARG A 52 10.67 5.68 -2.48
CA ARG A 52 11.94 5.18 -3.03
C ARG A 52 13.08 6.19 -2.94
N SER A 53 12.78 7.45 -2.64
CA SER A 53 13.79 8.51 -2.53
C SER A 53 14.52 8.48 -1.19
N ARG A 54 15.60 9.25 -1.06
CA ARG A 54 16.28 9.47 0.24
C ARG A 54 15.52 10.45 1.15
N ASP A 55 14.64 11.27 0.59
CA ASP A 55 13.86 12.25 1.33
C ASP A 55 12.37 11.99 1.13
N HIS A 56 11.78 11.31 2.09
CA HIS A 56 10.41 10.82 1.99
C HIS A 56 9.34 11.90 2.14
N VAL A 57 9.72 13.17 2.35
CA VAL A 57 8.79 14.28 2.63
C VAL A 57 9.10 15.47 1.74
N SER A 58 8.09 16.00 1.04
CA SER A 58 8.22 17.16 0.16
C SER A 58 6.89 17.92 0.07
N SER A 59 6.94 19.26 0.00
CA SER A 59 5.77 20.07 -0.33
C SER A 59 5.71 20.39 -1.82
N LEU A 60 4.52 20.71 -2.30
CA LEU A 60 4.30 21.15 -3.66
C LEU A 60 5.09 22.44 -3.94
N ASP A 61 5.01 23.44 -3.06
CA ASP A 61 5.75 24.69 -3.21
C ASP A 61 7.27 24.48 -3.28
N ALA A 62 7.80 23.55 -2.50
CA ALA A 62 9.24 23.28 -2.51
C ALA A 62 9.69 22.64 -3.83
N VAL A 63 8.94 21.67 -4.35
CA VAL A 63 9.33 20.95 -5.57
C VAL A 63 9.07 21.76 -6.84
N THR A 64 8.10 22.67 -6.84
CA THR A 64 7.77 23.54 -7.99
C THR A 64 8.42 24.92 -7.93
N ALA A 65 9.26 25.20 -6.92
CA ALA A 65 9.78 26.54 -6.66
C ALA A 65 8.67 27.61 -6.61
N GLN A 66 7.57 27.28 -5.92
CA GLN A 66 6.35 28.07 -5.77
C GLN A 66 5.49 28.24 -7.03
N ASP A 67 5.85 27.64 -8.17
CA ASP A 67 5.00 27.57 -9.34
C ASP A 67 4.01 26.39 -9.23
N ARG A 68 3.02 26.51 -8.34
CA ARG A 68 1.98 25.47 -8.17
C ARG A 68 1.26 25.13 -9.47
N MET A 69 1.14 26.09 -10.39
CA MET A 69 0.49 25.89 -11.69
C MET A 69 1.23 24.89 -12.59
N ALA A 70 2.49 24.55 -12.30
CA ALA A 70 3.19 23.47 -13.00
C ALA A 70 2.56 22.08 -12.73
N SER A 71 1.92 21.87 -11.58
CA SER A 71 1.31 20.60 -11.20
C SER A 71 -0.13 20.47 -11.72
N ALA A 72 -0.41 19.37 -12.42
CA ALA A 72 -1.77 19.06 -12.88
C ALA A 72 -2.71 18.86 -11.70
N ARG A 73 -2.26 18.16 -10.64
CA ARG A 73 -3.00 17.99 -9.40
C ARG A 73 -3.43 19.31 -8.78
N TYR A 74 -2.55 20.30 -8.73
CA TYR A 74 -2.94 21.62 -8.22
C TYR A 74 -3.98 22.29 -9.12
N ARG A 75 -3.68 22.42 -10.42
CA ARG A 75 -4.53 23.15 -11.37
C ARG A 75 -5.93 22.58 -11.48
N GLU A 76 -6.03 21.26 -11.56
CA GLU A 76 -7.23 20.55 -12.00
C GLU A 76 -8.02 19.96 -10.82
N ILE A 77 -7.36 19.70 -9.68
CA ILE A 77 -7.98 18.99 -8.55
C ILE A 77 -8.06 19.86 -7.30
N MET A 78 -6.93 20.40 -6.83
CA MET A 78 -6.85 21.09 -5.53
C MET A 78 -7.39 22.52 -5.58
N ARG A 79 -6.97 23.32 -6.56
CA ARG A 79 -7.38 24.72 -6.68
C ARG A 79 -8.90 24.90 -6.82
N PRO A 80 -9.64 24.08 -7.61
CA PRO A 80 -11.09 24.19 -7.71
C PRO A 80 -11.85 23.99 -6.38
N ILE A 81 -11.27 23.23 -5.44
CA ILE A 81 -11.84 23.01 -4.10
C ILE A 81 -11.20 23.91 -3.02
N GLY A 82 -10.47 24.95 -3.44
CA GLY A 82 -9.91 25.97 -2.55
C GLY A 82 -8.63 25.57 -1.82
N LEU A 83 -7.93 24.52 -2.28
CA LEU A 83 -6.67 24.07 -1.68
C LEU A 83 -5.44 24.59 -2.44
N GLY A 84 -4.40 24.92 -1.67
CA GLY A 84 -3.16 25.57 -2.05
C GLY A 84 -1.95 24.63 -2.07
N ASP A 85 -1.02 24.85 -1.14
CA ASP A 85 0.14 23.98 -0.96
C ASP A 85 -0.25 22.62 -0.34
N GLU A 86 0.55 21.61 -0.65
CA GLU A 86 0.35 20.22 -0.25
C GLU A 86 1.68 19.65 0.24
N LEU A 87 1.72 19.17 1.48
CA LEU A 87 2.87 18.48 2.06
C LEU A 87 2.61 16.97 2.05
N ARG A 88 3.40 16.24 1.27
CA ARG A 88 3.33 14.79 1.14
C ARG A 88 4.45 14.11 1.89
N ALA A 89 4.14 12.98 2.51
CA ALA A 89 5.09 12.11 3.16
C ALA A 89 4.81 10.65 2.82
N ALA A 90 5.84 9.94 2.36
CA ALA A 90 5.87 8.49 2.47
C ALA A 90 6.30 8.09 3.88
N LEU A 91 5.51 7.23 4.52
CA LEU A 91 5.73 6.80 5.90
C LEU A 91 6.59 5.53 5.87
N VAL A 92 7.89 5.75 5.93
CA VAL A 92 8.92 4.70 5.81
C VAL A 92 9.58 4.44 7.16
N THR A 93 9.73 3.16 7.51
CA THR A 93 10.59 2.69 8.60
C THR A 93 11.42 1.51 8.11
N GLY A 94 12.72 1.50 8.40
CA GLY A 94 13.67 0.61 7.74
C GLY A 94 13.73 0.90 6.23
N ASP A 95 13.54 -0.13 5.41
CA ASP A 95 13.51 -0.08 3.95
C ASP A 95 12.09 -0.21 3.36
N GLN A 96 11.06 -0.12 4.21
CA GLN A 96 9.68 -0.40 3.81
C GLN A 96 8.73 0.77 4.09
N CYS A 97 7.85 1.02 3.13
CA CYS A 97 6.78 2.00 3.23
C CYS A 97 5.52 1.34 3.77
N TRP A 98 4.93 1.91 4.82
CA TRP A 98 3.72 1.37 5.47
C TRP A 98 2.49 2.25 5.28
N GLY A 99 2.66 3.44 4.69
CA GLY A 99 1.58 4.34 4.40
C GLY A 99 2.03 5.68 3.86
N TYR A 100 1.07 6.58 3.72
CA TYR A 100 1.25 7.89 3.11
C TYR A 100 0.43 8.91 3.90
N LEU A 101 1.02 10.08 4.10
CA LEU A 101 0.36 11.23 4.70
C LEU A 101 0.39 12.39 3.71
N CYS A 102 -0.74 13.05 3.56
CA CYS A 102 -0.89 14.25 2.74
C CYS A 102 -1.61 15.31 3.56
N LEU A 103 -1.01 16.48 3.67
CA LEU A 103 -1.54 17.61 4.43
C LEU A 103 -1.71 18.78 3.49
N HIS A 104 -2.89 19.40 3.53
CA HIS A 104 -3.23 20.51 2.66
C HIS A 104 -3.42 21.80 3.45
N ARG A 105 -3.14 22.92 2.78
CA ARG A 105 -3.58 24.26 3.19
C ARG A 105 -4.58 24.81 2.21
N ALA A 106 -5.40 25.77 2.65
CA ALA A 106 -6.21 26.59 1.77
C ALA A 106 -5.31 27.35 0.77
N ASP A 107 -5.88 27.73 -0.37
CA ASP A 107 -5.14 28.45 -1.41
C ASP A 107 -4.77 29.85 -0.94
N GLY A 108 -3.51 30.01 -0.55
CA GLY A 108 -2.94 31.24 -0.01
C GLY A 108 -1.48 31.43 -0.44
N SER A 109 -0.95 32.62 -0.17
CA SER A 109 0.40 33.02 -0.61
C SER A 109 1.56 32.32 0.11
N LEU A 110 1.29 31.66 1.25
CA LEU A 110 2.28 30.96 2.05
C LEU A 110 1.94 29.47 2.13
N GLY A 111 2.86 28.63 1.66
CA GLY A 111 2.81 27.18 1.82
C GLY A 111 3.41 26.69 3.13
N PHE A 112 3.79 25.41 3.16
CA PHE A 112 4.49 24.78 4.27
C PHE A 112 5.95 25.26 4.34
N THR A 113 6.37 25.63 5.54
CA THR A 113 7.74 26.09 5.80
C THR A 113 8.71 24.91 5.90
N SER A 114 10.01 25.15 5.70
CA SER A 114 11.04 24.11 5.86
C SER A 114 11.05 23.50 7.28
N SER A 115 10.72 24.28 8.31
CA SER A 115 10.60 23.80 9.70
C SER A 115 9.43 22.84 9.89
N GLU A 116 8.32 23.08 9.20
CA GLU A 116 7.13 22.23 9.19
C GLU A 116 7.38 20.93 8.42
N THR A 117 8.00 21.01 7.24
CA THR A 117 8.48 19.83 6.50
C THR A 117 9.46 19.01 7.35
N ALA A 118 10.37 19.66 8.07
CA ALA A 118 11.30 18.98 8.98
C ALA A 118 10.60 18.32 10.18
N LEU A 119 9.49 18.88 10.67
CA LEU A 119 8.67 18.24 11.69
C LEU A 119 8.06 16.93 11.16
N ILE A 120 7.44 16.95 9.97
CA ILE A 120 6.89 15.74 9.36
C ILE A 120 7.97 14.71 9.06
N ARG A 121 9.16 15.13 8.64
CA ARG A 121 10.32 14.23 8.44
C ARG A 121 10.73 13.50 9.73
N ARG A 122 10.60 14.14 10.90
CA ARG A 122 10.85 13.49 12.20
C ARG A 122 9.72 12.57 12.65
N LEU A 123 8.46 12.93 12.35
CA LEU A 123 7.28 12.15 12.74
C LEU A 123 7.01 10.95 11.82
N GLY A 124 7.36 11.05 10.53
CA GLY A 124 7.08 10.06 9.50
C GLY A 124 7.46 8.63 9.89
N PRO A 125 8.71 8.36 10.34
CA PRO A 125 9.12 7.03 10.78
C PRO A 125 8.37 6.50 12.00
N LEU A 126 7.95 7.38 12.92
CA LEU A 126 7.18 6.98 14.11
C LEU A 126 5.76 6.58 13.74
N ILE A 127 5.14 7.30 12.80
CA ILE A 127 3.81 6.95 12.28
C ILE A 127 3.92 5.64 11.47
N ALA A 128 4.94 5.50 10.63
CA ALA A 128 5.22 4.28 9.87
C ALA A 128 5.34 3.06 10.78
N GLU A 129 6.03 3.20 11.91
CA GLU A 129 6.17 2.15 12.92
C GLU A 129 4.82 1.75 13.54
N GLY A 130 3.96 2.73 13.84
CA GLY A 130 2.60 2.46 14.31
C GLY A 130 1.76 1.69 13.28
N LEU A 131 1.82 2.11 12.01
CA LEU A 131 1.12 1.42 10.91
C LEU A 131 1.65 -0.01 10.70
N ARG A 132 2.98 -0.18 10.75
CA ARG A 132 3.65 -1.48 10.68
C ARG A 132 3.17 -2.42 11.78
N HIS A 133 3.11 -1.96 13.02
CA HIS A 133 2.62 -2.78 14.13
C HIS A 133 1.14 -3.09 14.01
N ALA A 134 0.31 -2.15 13.51
CA ALA A 134 -1.12 -2.38 13.32
C ALA A 134 -1.41 -3.56 12.36
N VAL A 135 -0.52 -3.86 11.41
CA VAL A 135 -0.63 -5.02 10.51
C VAL A 135 -0.60 -6.35 11.28
N LEU A 136 0.14 -6.41 12.39
CA LEU A 136 0.25 -7.60 13.25
C LEU A 136 -0.89 -7.70 14.27
N MET A 137 -1.74 -6.68 14.37
CA MET A 137 -2.83 -6.62 15.33
C MET A 137 -4.12 -7.17 14.72
N GLY A 138 -4.86 -7.93 15.52
CA GLY A 138 -6.19 -8.44 15.17
C GLY A 138 -6.19 -9.86 14.62
N ASP A 139 -6.61 -10.80 15.46
CA ASP A 139 -7.03 -12.12 15.04
C ASP A 139 -8.52 -12.07 14.69
N GLY A 140 -8.81 -12.37 13.43
CA GLY A 140 -10.16 -12.58 12.95
C GLY A 140 -10.71 -13.93 13.35
N PRO A 141 -12.02 -14.09 13.60
CA PRO A 141 -12.61 -15.43 13.59
C PRO A 141 -12.40 -16.04 12.21
N LYS A 142 -11.91 -17.29 12.11
CA LYS A 142 -11.73 -17.97 10.81
C LYS A 142 -13.05 -18.00 10.04
N ILE A 143 -13.13 -17.28 8.92
CA ILE A 143 -14.28 -17.32 8.01
C ILE A 143 -13.98 -18.36 6.91
N PRO A 144 -14.98 -19.11 6.41
CA PRO A 144 -14.83 -19.87 5.18
C PRO A 144 -14.19 -19.01 4.08
N ARG A 145 -13.26 -19.55 3.30
CA ARG A 145 -12.66 -18.80 2.19
C ARG A 145 -13.69 -18.71 1.06
N PRO A 146 -14.31 -17.55 0.81
CA PRO A 146 -15.21 -17.43 -0.32
C PRO A 146 -14.44 -17.62 -1.64
N PRO A 147 -15.12 -18.01 -2.73
CA PRO A 147 -14.51 -18.05 -4.06
C PRO A 147 -13.99 -16.68 -4.50
N ALA A 148 -13.27 -16.64 -5.62
CA ALA A 148 -12.85 -15.39 -6.22
C ALA A 148 -14.05 -14.52 -6.62
N GLY A 149 -14.00 -13.25 -6.26
CA GLY A 149 -14.93 -12.22 -6.74
C GLY A 149 -14.36 -11.46 -7.92
N VAL A 150 -15.23 -11.01 -8.84
CA VAL A 150 -14.83 -10.21 -10.00
C VAL A 150 -15.64 -8.93 -10.05
N VAL A 151 -14.93 -7.82 -10.25
CA VAL A 151 -15.48 -6.49 -10.51
C VAL A 151 -14.99 -6.06 -11.88
N VAL A 152 -15.90 -5.54 -12.71
CA VAL A 152 -15.61 -5.07 -14.06
C VAL A 152 -15.81 -3.57 -14.11
N LEU A 153 -14.76 -2.85 -14.51
CA LEU A 153 -14.79 -1.41 -14.75
C LEU A 153 -14.62 -1.11 -16.24
N ASP A 154 -15.10 0.03 -16.68
CA ASP A 154 -14.74 0.59 -17.99
C ASP A 154 -13.43 1.41 -17.93
N ASP A 155 -13.04 2.01 -19.05
CA ASP A 155 -11.83 2.83 -19.13
C ASP A 155 -11.94 4.17 -18.37
N ALA A 156 -13.16 4.63 -18.07
CA ALA A 156 -13.41 5.77 -17.18
C ALA A 156 -13.35 5.37 -15.69
N LEU A 157 -13.12 4.08 -15.41
CA LEU A 157 -13.14 3.46 -14.09
C LEU A 157 -14.54 3.38 -13.46
N ASP A 158 -15.59 3.54 -14.27
CA ASP A 158 -16.97 3.36 -13.81
C ASP A 158 -17.30 1.87 -13.68
N LEU A 159 -18.08 1.53 -12.66
CA LEU A 159 -18.51 0.15 -12.42
C LEU A 159 -19.48 -0.31 -13.51
N VAL A 160 -19.11 -1.38 -14.22
CA VAL A 160 -19.93 -2.02 -15.26
C VAL A 160 -20.68 -3.22 -14.69
N ALA A 161 -19.99 -4.07 -13.95
CA ALA A 161 -20.56 -5.30 -13.39
C ALA A 161 -19.76 -5.81 -12.19
N THR A 162 -20.39 -6.64 -11.37
CA THR A 162 -19.79 -7.30 -10.21
C THR A 162 -20.42 -8.68 -10.05
N THR A 163 -19.66 -9.67 -9.56
CA THR A 163 -20.20 -10.96 -9.13
C THR A 163 -20.70 -10.86 -7.68
N PRO A 164 -21.62 -11.74 -7.24
CA PRO A 164 -22.04 -11.78 -5.84
C PRO A 164 -20.87 -11.94 -4.86
N GLU A 165 -19.88 -12.75 -5.20
CA GLU A 165 -18.64 -12.94 -4.42
C GLU A 165 -17.78 -11.68 -4.42
N GLY A 166 -17.82 -10.89 -5.51
CA GLY A 166 -17.18 -9.58 -5.59
C GLY A 166 -17.76 -8.61 -4.56
N ASP A 167 -19.08 -8.49 -4.52
CA ASP A 167 -19.77 -7.64 -3.54
C ASP A 167 -19.50 -8.07 -2.09
N GLU A 168 -19.55 -9.38 -1.83
CA GLU A 168 -19.24 -9.95 -0.52
C GLU A 168 -17.80 -9.61 -0.09
N LEU A 169 -16.81 -9.89 -0.94
CA LEU A 169 -15.41 -9.65 -0.64
C LEU A 169 -15.08 -8.16 -0.50
N LEU A 170 -15.67 -7.30 -1.34
CA LEU A 170 -15.53 -5.84 -1.22
C LEU A 170 -16.06 -5.32 0.11
N SER A 171 -17.17 -5.88 0.61
CA SER A 171 -17.73 -5.49 1.91
C SER A 171 -16.76 -5.75 3.08
N LEU A 172 -15.85 -6.72 2.91
CA LEU A 172 -14.82 -7.08 3.88
C LEU A 172 -13.61 -6.15 3.81
N VAL A 173 -13.39 -5.41 2.72
CA VAL A 173 -12.27 -4.46 2.63
C VAL A 173 -12.44 -3.37 3.70
N ALA A 174 -11.40 -3.20 4.51
CA ALA A 174 -11.40 -2.19 5.55
C ALA A 174 -11.19 -0.80 4.96
N GLY A 175 -11.90 0.20 5.51
CA GLY A 175 -11.40 1.58 5.50
C GLY A 175 -11.56 2.40 4.23
N ASP A 176 -12.80 2.74 3.86
CA ASP A 176 -13.09 3.86 2.96
C ASP A 176 -14.22 4.77 3.48
N GLY A 177 -14.51 4.71 4.78
CA GLY A 177 -15.72 5.32 5.37
C GLY A 177 -15.83 6.86 5.31
N SER A 178 -14.96 7.56 4.58
CA SER A 178 -15.10 8.99 4.28
C SER A 178 -14.85 9.35 2.82
N ALA A 179 -14.37 8.43 1.97
CA ALA A 179 -14.24 8.69 0.55
C ALA A 179 -15.61 8.48 -0.11
N ARG A 180 -16.09 9.44 -0.91
CA ARG A 180 -17.35 9.31 -1.66
C ARG A 180 -17.16 8.48 -2.94
N LEU A 181 -16.53 7.32 -2.79
CA LEU A 181 -16.25 6.40 -3.89
C LEU A 181 -17.31 5.28 -3.90
N PRO A 182 -17.75 4.81 -5.09
CA PRO A 182 -18.74 3.73 -5.18
C PRO A 182 -18.15 2.36 -4.86
N LEU A 183 -16.82 2.24 -4.86
CA LEU A 183 -16.06 1.04 -4.50
C LEU A 183 -14.89 1.42 -3.59
N PRO A 184 -14.28 0.45 -2.89
CA PRO A 184 -13.08 0.70 -2.10
C PRO A 184 -11.95 1.36 -2.90
N GLY A 185 -11.23 2.30 -2.29
CA GLY A 185 -10.23 3.12 -2.98
C GLY A 185 -9.08 2.30 -3.61
N VAL A 186 -8.77 1.14 -3.03
CA VAL A 186 -7.80 0.19 -3.58
C VAL A 186 -8.18 -0.34 -4.97
N VAL A 187 -9.47 -0.48 -5.27
CA VAL A 187 -9.95 -0.93 -6.58
C VAL A 187 -9.58 0.09 -7.65
N PHE A 188 -9.83 1.38 -7.38
CA PHE A 188 -9.47 2.47 -8.27
C PHE A 188 -7.95 2.65 -8.39
N ALA A 189 -7.21 2.55 -7.29
CA ALA A 189 -5.75 2.64 -7.29
C ALA A 189 -5.11 1.59 -8.20
N ILE A 190 -5.53 0.33 -8.08
CA ILE A 190 -5.02 -0.78 -8.89
C ILE A 190 -5.45 -0.62 -10.36
N ALA A 191 -6.70 -0.23 -10.63
CA ALA A 191 -7.17 -0.04 -12.00
C ALA A 191 -6.46 1.13 -12.72
N ALA A 192 -6.23 2.24 -12.03
CA ALA A 192 -5.45 3.35 -12.55
C ALA A 192 -3.98 2.95 -12.79
N ALA A 193 -3.38 2.17 -11.88
CA ALA A 193 -2.04 1.64 -12.06
C ALA A 193 -1.92 0.71 -13.28
N LEU A 194 -2.96 -0.07 -13.58
CA LEU A 194 -2.99 -0.94 -14.76
C LEU A 194 -2.92 -0.09 -16.04
N LYS A 195 -3.79 0.93 -16.15
CA LYS A 195 -3.82 1.84 -17.30
C LYS A 195 -2.46 2.50 -17.53
N GLU A 196 -1.80 2.97 -16.48
CA GLU A 196 -0.48 3.58 -16.60
C GLU A 196 0.62 2.59 -17.00
N SER A 197 0.56 1.35 -16.50
CA SER A 197 1.51 0.31 -16.88
C SER A 197 1.42 -0.04 -18.37
N GLU A 198 0.21 -0.11 -18.92
CA GLU A 198 -0.03 -0.36 -20.35
C GLU A 198 0.50 0.78 -21.22
N ARG A 199 0.33 2.03 -20.74
CA ARG A 199 0.82 3.22 -21.45
C ARG A 199 2.35 3.29 -21.50
N ARG A 200 3.04 2.80 -20.47
CA ARG A 200 4.52 2.88 -20.38
C ARG A 200 5.22 1.71 -21.05
N ASP A 201 4.80 0.49 -20.75
CA ASP A 201 5.64 -0.70 -20.99
C ASP A 201 5.05 -1.64 -22.04
N GLY A 202 3.83 -1.39 -22.55
CA GLY A 202 3.15 -2.22 -23.56
C GLY A 202 2.78 -3.64 -23.10
N ALA A 203 3.37 -4.12 -22.00
CA ALA A 203 3.01 -5.33 -21.28
C ALA A 203 2.55 -4.95 -19.86
N ALA A 204 1.25 -5.16 -19.58
CA ALA A 204 0.69 -4.92 -18.27
C ALA A 204 1.23 -5.92 -17.25
N LEU A 205 2.15 -5.51 -16.38
CA LEU A 205 2.32 -6.20 -15.10
C LEU A 205 1.02 -6.02 -14.33
N ALA A 206 0.28 -7.10 -14.08
CA ALA A 206 -0.98 -7.05 -13.34
C ALA A 206 -0.75 -6.42 -11.95
N PRO A 207 -1.15 -5.14 -11.74
CA PRO A 207 -0.94 -4.47 -10.47
C PRO A 207 -1.76 -5.20 -9.42
N ARG A 208 -1.20 -5.25 -8.20
CA ARG A 208 -1.84 -5.96 -7.08
C ARG A 208 -1.62 -5.23 -5.77
N ALA A 209 -2.52 -5.47 -4.83
CA ALA A 209 -2.36 -5.08 -3.44
C ALA A 209 -2.90 -6.17 -2.54
N ARG A 210 -2.31 -6.31 -1.36
CA ARG A 210 -2.82 -7.18 -0.31
C ARG A 210 -3.38 -6.34 0.81
N VAL A 211 -4.66 -6.56 1.07
CA VAL A 211 -5.44 -5.74 1.98
C VAL A 211 -5.85 -6.58 3.18
N ARG A 212 -5.76 -5.98 4.36
CA ARG A 212 -6.32 -6.55 5.58
C ARG A 212 -7.81 -6.23 5.63
N GLY A 213 -8.65 -7.23 5.49
CA GLY A 213 -10.10 -7.08 5.65
C GLY A 213 -10.48 -6.79 7.10
N ARG A 214 -11.69 -6.24 7.29
CA ARG A 214 -12.28 -5.89 8.60
C ARG A 214 -12.36 -7.08 9.56
N SER A 215 -12.58 -8.26 9.00
CA SER A 215 -12.63 -9.51 9.75
C SER A 215 -11.27 -10.03 10.13
N GLY A 216 -10.17 -9.35 9.80
CA GLY A 216 -8.84 -9.88 10.02
C GLY A 216 -8.52 -11.06 9.11
N HIS A 217 -8.96 -11.05 7.85
CA HIS A 217 -8.38 -11.92 6.81
C HIS A 217 -7.63 -11.10 5.78
N TRP A 218 -6.63 -11.70 5.16
CA TRP A 218 -5.93 -11.07 4.04
C TRP A 218 -6.69 -11.33 2.74
N LEU A 219 -6.88 -10.28 1.96
CA LEU A 219 -7.40 -10.33 0.60
C LEU A 219 -6.29 -9.93 -0.36
N GLU A 220 -6.22 -10.61 -1.50
CA GLU A 220 -5.41 -10.19 -2.63
C GLU A 220 -6.33 -9.60 -3.70
N ILE A 221 -5.99 -8.40 -4.16
CA ILE A 221 -6.72 -7.69 -5.20
C ILE A 221 -5.75 -7.44 -6.34
N HIS A 222 -6.12 -7.79 -7.56
CA HIS A 222 -5.33 -7.47 -8.74
C HIS A 222 -6.22 -7.07 -9.91
N ALA A 223 -5.68 -6.25 -10.83
CA ALA A 223 -6.38 -5.89 -12.05
C ALA A 223 -5.69 -6.46 -13.29
N SER A 224 -6.51 -6.75 -14.30
CA SER A 224 -6.07 -7.17 -15.62
C SER A 224 -6.97 -6.59 -16.70
N ARG A 225 -6.41 -6.46 -17.91
CA ARG A 225 -7.16 -6.02 -19.08
C ARG A 225 -8.08 -7.12 -19.57
N LEU A 226 -9.38 -6.85 -19.58
CA LEU A 226 -10.38 -7.73 -20.17
C LEU A 226 -10.56 -7.34 -21.65
N HIS A 227 -10.25 -8.29 -22.52
CA HIS A 227 -10.40 -8.14 -23.96
C HIS A 227 -11.78 -8.63 -24.40
N GLY A 228 -12.49 -7.81 -25.17
CA GLY A 228 -13.83 -8.09 -25.65
C GLY A 228 -14.21 -7.11 -26.75
N VAL A 229 -15.51 -7.00 -27.06
CA VAL A 229 -16.02 -6.01 -28.04
C VAL A 229 -15.62 -4.59 -27.64
N GLU A 230 -15.66 -4.30 -26.35
CA GLU A 230 -15.10 -3.08 -25.77
C GLU A 230 -14.05 -3.46 -24.71
N PRO A 231 -12.92 -2.73 -24.64
CA PRO A 231 -11.94 -2.94 -23.59
C PRO A 231 -12.55 -2.61 -22.23
N ARG A 232 -12.24 -3.46 -21.25
CA ARG A 232 -12.66 -3.33 -19.86
C ARG A 232 -11.51 -3.67 -18.92
N ILE A 233 -11.65 -3.34 -17.64
CA ILE A 233 -10.71 -3.70 -16.59
C ILE A 233 -11.41 -4.72 -15.68
N ALA A 234 -10.83 -5.91 -15.55
CA ALA A 234 -11.27 -6.89 -14.57
C ALA A 234 -10.42 -6.76 -13.31
N VAL A 235 -11.06 -6.46 -12.18
CA VAL A 235 -10.47 -6.49 -10.84
C VAL A 235 -10.92 -7.76 -10.15
N VAL A 236 -9.96 -8.63 -9.84
CA VAL A 236 -10.20 -9.91 -9.19
C VAL A 236 -9.80 -9.81 -7.73
N ILE A 237 -10.68 -10.25 -6.85
CA ILE A 237 -10.50 -10.23 -5.40
C ILE A 237 -10.55 -11.67 -4.90
N THR A 238 -9.54 -12.08 -4.15
CA THR A 238 -9.47 -13.43 -3.58
C THR A 238 -9.04 -13.36 -2.12
N PRO A 239 -9.39 -14.36 -1.30
CA PRO A 239 -8.66 -14.59 -0.06
C PRO A 239 -7.18 -14.80 -0.38
N ALA A 240 -6.30 -14.03 0.26
CA ALA A 240 -4.87 -14.11 -0.02
C ALA A 240 -4.34 -15.51 0.31
N GLU A 241 -3.49 -16.03 -0.57
CA GLU A 241 -2.77 -17.26 -0.28
C GLU A 241 -1.86 -17.07 0.94
N ARG A 242 -1.68 -18.13 1.75
CA ARG A 242 -0.86 -18.06 2.97
C ARG A 242 0.54 -17.51 2.70
N PRO A 243 1.28 -17.94 1.64
CA PRO A 243 2.60 -17.38 1.36
C PRO A 243 2.60 -15.87 1.12
N SER A 244 1.54 -15.34 0.51
CA SER A 244 1.40 -13.91 0.20
C SER A 244 1.21 -13.10 1.48
N ALA A 245 0.32 -13.55 2.37
CA ALA A 245 0.09 -12.93 3.68
C ALA A 245 1.33 -13.00 4.59
N ILE A 246 2.02 -14.14 4.62
CA ILE A 246 3.23 -14.34 5.41
C ILE A 246 4.31 -13.32 5.04
N ARG A 247 4.50 -13.00 3.76
CA ARG A 247 5.52 -12.01 3.34
C ARG A 247 5.30 -10.63 3.96
N ILE A 248 4.05 -10.20 4.04
CA ILE A 248 3.69 -8.94 4.70
C ILE A 248 3.94 -9.04 6.21
N MET A 249 3.61 -10.17 6.83
CA MET A 249 3.89 -10.38 8.25
C MET A 249 5.39 -10.37 8.56
N LEU A 250 6.21 -11.06 7.76
CA LEU A 250 7.68 -11.05 7.93
C LEU A 250 8.24 -9.62 7.81
N SER A 251 7.74 -8.87 6.83
CA SER A 251 8.01 -7.43 6.67
C SER A 251 7.58 -6.65 7.92
N ALA A 252 6.38 -6.93 8.44
CA ALA A 252 5.83 -6.25 9.60
C ALA A 252 6.56 -6.59 10.90
N TYR A 253 7.26 -7.72 10.98
CA TYR A 253 8.22 -8.03 12.06
C TYR A 253 9.58 -7.33 11.89
N GLY A 254 9.78 -6.56 10.81
CA GLY A 254 11.02 -5.83 10.55
C GLY A 254 12.16 -6.72 10.06
N LEU A 255 11.85 -7.86 9.42
CA LEU A 255 12.87 -8.71 8.80
C LEU A 255 13.38 -8.04 7.52
N SER A 256 14.71 -8.00 7.37
CA SER A 256 15.37 -7.62 6.13
C SER A 256 15.06 -8.60 5.00
N SER A 257 15.26 -8.21 3.73
CA SER A 257 15.00 -9.09 2.58
C SER A 257 15.68 -10.46 2.69
N ARG A 258 16.91 -10.51 3.22
CA ARG A 258 17.65 -11.76 3.43
C ARG A 258 17.06 -12.62 4.54
N GLU A 259 16.62 -11.99 5.63
CA GLU A 259 15.93 -12.69 6.73
C GLU A 259 14.57 -13.23 6.27
N GLN A 260 13.83 -12.47 5.45
CA GLN A 260 12.56 -12.91 4.85
C GLN A 260 12.77 -14.11 3.91
N GLU A 261 13.83 -14.11 3.11
CA GLU A 261 14.20 -15.24 2.24
C GLU A 261 14.47 -16.51 3.06
N ILE A 262 15.28 -16.39 4.12
CA ILE A 262 15.60 -17.51 5.02
C ILE A 262 14.35 -18.01 5.74
N ALA A 263 13.52 -17.12 6.30
CA ALA A 263 12.27 -17.50 6.96
C ALA A 263 11.29 -18.21 6.00
N THR A 264 11.20 -17.75 4.75
CA THR A 264 10.37 -18.39 3.72
C THR A 264 10.83 -19.82 3.44
N ARG A 265 12.15 -20.06 3.35
CA ARG A 265 12.71 -21.42 3.17
C ARG A 265 12.46 -22.32 4.37
N VAL A 266 12.55 -21.77 5.59
CA VAL A 266 12.20 -22.49 6.81
C VAL A 266 10.74 -22.97 6.77
N LEU A 267 9.81 -22.12 6.33
CA LEU A 267 8.39 -22.44 6.18
C LEU A 267 8.12 -23.50 5.10
N ARG A 268 8.99 -23.62 4.11
CA ARG A 268 8.97 -24.70 3.11
C ARG A 268 9.53 -26.02 3.63
N GLY A 269 10.09 -26.04 4.84
CA GLY A 269 10.67 -27.24 5.46
C GLY A 269 12.17 -27.43 5.22
N GLU A 270 12.85 -26.51 4.52
CA GLU A 270 14.27 -26.65 4.16
C GLU A 270 15.19 -26.62 5.40
N SER A 271 15.99 -27.67 5.62
CA SER A 271 17.00 -27.74 6.67
C SER A 271 18.05 -26.62 6.58
N THR A 272 18.78 -26.36 7.67
CA THR A 272 19.85 -25.34 7.66
C THR A 272 20.92 -25.62 6.60
N ARG A 273 21.19 -26.89 6.30
CA ARG A 273 22.13 -27.27 5.24
C ARG A 273 21.56 -26.97 3.85
N GLU A 274 20.31 -27.35 3.58
CA GLU A 274 19.67 -27.01 2.29
C GLU A 274 19.58 -25.49 2.08
N ILE A 275 19.27 -24.72 3.13
CA ILE A 275 19.29 -23.25 3.06
C ILE A 275 20.70 -22.74 2.77
N SER A 276 21.72 -23.26 3.47
CA SER A 276 23.13 -22.91 3.27
C SER A 276 23.55 -23.13 1.82
N ASP A 277 23.24 -24.30 1.27
CA ASP A 277 23.58 -24.71 -0.10
C ASP A 277 22.83 -23.84 -1.12
N ASN A 278 21.51 -23.69 -0.98
CA ASN A 278 20.68 -22.90 -1.91
C ASN A 278 21.05 -21.41 -1.91
N LEU A 279 21.45 -20.89 -0.76
CA LEU A 279 21.77 -19.48 -0.59
C LEU A 279 23.26 -19.16 -0.72
N HIS A 280 24.09 -20.17 -0.98
CA HIS A 280 25.55 -20.08 -1.11
C HIS A 280 26.21 -19.33 0.05
N ILE A 281 25.77 -19.62 1.29
CA ILE A 281 26.32 -19.06 2.54
C ILE A 281 26.64 -20.19 3.51
N SER A 282 27.45 -19.94 4.53
CA SER A 282 27.79 -20.99 5.50
C SER A 282 26.61 -21.36 6.40
N VAL A 283 26.58 -22.59 6.89
CA VAL A 283 25.60 -23.07 7.90
C VAL A 283 25.60 -22.16 9.13
N HIS A 284 26.78 -21.69 9.54
CA HIS A 284 26.92 -20.76 10.67
C HIS A 284 26.21 -19.43 10.38
N THR A 285 26.39 -18.87 9.18
CA THR A 285 25.70 -17.65 8.75
C THR A 285 24.18 -17.84 8.73
N VAL A 286 23.68 -19.00 8.30
CA VAL A 286 22.24 -19.31 8.38
C VAL A 286 21.76 -19.32 9.83
N GLN A 287 22.51 -19.95 10.74
CA GLN A 287 22.17 -19.98 12.17
C GLN A 287 22.13 -18.58 12.80
N ASP A 288 23.07 -17.71 12.45
CA ASP A 288 23.09 -16.32 12.92
C ASP A 288 21.87 -15.53 12.43
N HIS A 289 21.48 -15.71 11.17
CA HIS A 289 20.23 -15.13 10.64
C HIS A 289 19.00 -15.67 11.37
N LEU A 290 18.93 -16.99 11.61
CA LEU A 290 17.81 -17.59 12.33
C LEU A 290 17.67 -17.04 13.75
N LYS A 291 18.79 -16.81 14.45
CA LYS A 291 18.76 -16.19 15.77
C LYS A 291 18.13 -14.79 15.72
N LYS A 292 18.56 -13.94 14.77
CA LYS A 292 17.97 -12.61 14.59
C LYS A 292 16.49 -12.66 14.21
N ILE A 293 16.10 -13.62 13.36
CA ILE A 293 14.70 -13.84 12.98
C ILE A 293 13.86 -14.20 14.21
N PHE A 294 14.35 -15.10 15.05
CA PHE A 294 13.67 -15.51 16.28
C PHE A 294 13.51 -14.34 17.25
N ASP A 295 14.57 -13.54 17.43
CA ASP A 295 14.54 -12.36 18.29
C ASP A 295 13.52 -11.30 17.79
N LYS A 296 13.47 -11.03 16.47
CA LYS A 296 12.54 -10.06 15.88
C LYS A 296 11.07 -10.49 15.96
N ILE A 297 10.81 -11.80 15.80
CA ILE A 297 9.44 -12.34 15.82
C ILE A 297 8.99 -12.65 17.25
N GLY A 298 9.92 -12.79 18.19
CA GLY A 298 9.63 -13.12 19.59
C GLY A 298 9.39 -14.62 19.83
N VAL A 299 9.99 -15.49 19.00
CA VAL A 299 9.89 -16.95 19.12
C VAL A 299 11.20 -17.56 19.60
N ARG A 300 11.18 -18.80 20.10
CA ARG A 300 12.36 -19.44 20.71
C ARG A 300 12.96 -20.56 19.87
N SER A 301 12.23 -21.04 18.86
CA SER A 301 12.68 -22.15 18.03
C SER A 301 12.15 -22.07 16.61
N ARG A 302 12.76 -22.87 15.74
CA ARG A 302 12.31 -23.08 14.37
C ARG A 302 10.86 -23.59 14.31
N ARG A 303 10.47 -24.46 15.25
CA ARG A 303 9.11 -24.99 15.33
C ARG A 303 8.13 -23.89 15.73
N ASP A 304 8.51 -23.07 16.72
CA ASP A 304 7.69 -21.94 17.16
C ASP A 304 7.52 -20.91 16.05
N LEU A 305 8.57 -20.64 15.26
CA LEU A 305 8.47 -19.77 14.08
C LEU A 305 7.41 -20.25 13.09
N VAL A 306 7.44 -21.55 12.75
CA VAL A 306 6.48 -22.14 11.80
C VAL A 306 5.07 -22.10 12.38
N ALA A 307 4.90 -22.47 13.65
CA ALA A 307 3.60 -22.46 14.32
C ALA A 307 3.02 -21.04 14.41
N HIS A 308 3.84 -20.06 14.75
CA HIS A 308 3.46 -18.66 14.88
C HIS A 308 3.01 -18.07 13.54
N LEU A 309 3.82 -18.23 12.49
CA LEU A 309 3.49 -17.66 11.18
C LEU A 309 2.32 -18.38 10.51
N LEU A 310 2.23 -19.72 10.58
CA LEU A 310 1.10 -20.45 9.97
C LEU A 310 -0.19 -20.36 10.80
N GLY A 311 -0.08 -20.14 12.12
CA GLY A 311 -1.21 -19.93 13.01
C GLY A 311 -1.86 -18.56 12.84
N ASN A 312 -1.03 -17.51 12.70
CA ASN A 312 -1.48 -16.11 12.61
C ASN A 312 -1.71 -15.63 11.16
N SER A 313 -1.35 -16.42 10.15
CA SER A 313 -1.69 -16.14 8.73
C SER A 313 -3.02 -16.78 8.29
N GLY A 314 -3.78 -17.31 9.25
CA GLY A 314 -5.01 -18.09 9.04
C GLY A 314 -6.25 -17.24 8.85
#